data_AF-A0A4Q9QLV7-F1
#
_entry.id   AF-A0A4Q9QLV7-F1
#
_cell.length_a   1.000
_cell.length_b   1.000
_cell.length_c   1.000
_cell.angle_alpha   90.00
_cell.angle_beta   90.00
_cell.angle_gamma   90.00
#
_symmetry.space_group_name_H-M   'P 1'
#
loop_
_entity.id
_entity.type
_entity.pdbx_description
1 polymer ?
#
loop_
_entity_poly.entity_id
_entity_poly.type
_entity_poly.pdbx_seq_one_letter_code
_entity_poly.pdbx_strand_id
1 'polypeptide(L)'
;MARYEIAFSGELVPGAQLETVQANLAKLFQADAQRIAQLFSGRRVVIKSNLDEAAAEKYRSTLERAGARVEVVDTEPEIIEEIELAPPPAEPVSQAASQPQGRLQVAPRDEYMAAFADVDAPDFGVAALGEDLQDTAPQAPEPALDLSQFSLAPVGSDMGQVKARPAAPAPDTSHLKLV
;
A
#
# COMPACT_ATOMS: atom_id res chain seq x y z
N MET A 1 14.20 -30.52 -6.22
CA MET A 1 13.78 -30.85 -4.84
C MET A 1 12.75 -29.82 -4.45
N ALA A 2 11.49 -30.24 -4.34
CA ALA A 2 10.37 -29.35 -4.01
C ALA A 2 10.60 -28.72 -2.63
N ARG A 3 10.52 -27.39 -2.57
CA ARG A 3 10.58 -26.65 -1.31
C ARG A 3 9.17 -26.18 -1.02
N TYR A 4 8.65 -26.52 0.13
CA TYR A 4 7.32 -26.14 0.56
C TYR A 4 7.42 -24.93 1.46
N GLU A 5 6.49 -24.01 1.29
CA GLU A 5 6.30 -22.89 2.22
C GLU A 5 4.92 -22.98 2.87
N ILE A 6 4.87 -22.51 4.12
CA ILE A 6 3.65 -22.50 4.90
C ILE A 6 3.22 -21.05 5.05
N ALA A 7 2.16 -20.70 4.34
CA ALA A 7 1.54 -19.41 4.40
C ALA A 7 0.26 -19.48 5.24
N PHE A 8 0.10 -18.51 6.13
CA PHE A 8 -1.12 -18.35 6.91
C PHE A 8 -1.84 -17.08 6.47
N SER A 9 -3.13 -17.21 6.16
CA SER A 9 -3.96 -16.13 5.61
C SER A 9 -4.82 -15.43 6.67
N GLY A 10 -4.61 -15.70 7.96
CA GLY A 10 -5.42 -15.10 9.03
C GLY A 10 -6.79 -15.76 9.19
N GLU A 11 -7.11 -16.80 8.41
CA GLU A 11 -8.38 -17.50 8.48
C GLU A 11 -8.43 -18.50 9.63
N LEU A 12 -9.45 -18.36 10.48
CA LEU A 12 -9.77 -19.26 11.59
C LEU A 12 -10.79 -20.31 11.13
N VAL A 13 -10.66 -21.52 11.63
CA VAL A 13 -11.66 -22.58 11.41
C VAL A 13 -12.97 -22.18 12.11
N PRO A 14 -14.16 -22.43 11.50
CA PRO A 14 -15.44 -22.11 12.12
C PRO A 14 -15.59 -22.80 13.48
N GLY A 15 -15.71 -22.00 14.54
CA GLY A 15 -15.86 -22.47 15.93
C GLY A 15 -14.62 -22.33 16.81
N ALA A 16 -13.47 -21.88 16.28
CA ALA A 16 -12.27 -21.64 17.06
C ALA A 16 -12.23 -20.19 17.61
N GLN A 17 -11.92 -20.03 18.90
CA GLN A 17 -11.76 -18.71 19.52
C GLN A 17 -10.39 -18.11 19.20
N LEU A 18 -10.39 -16.86 18.74
CA LEU A 18 -9.21 -16.12 18.29
C LEU A 18 -8.10 -16.10 19.36
N GLU A 19 -8.44 -15.92 20.65
CA GLU A 19 -7.46 -15.95 21.75
C GLU A 19 -6.81 -17.33 21.95
N THR A 20 -7.58 -18.42 21.81
CA THR A 20 -7.05 -19.79 22.01
C THR A 20 -6.18 -20.21 20.84
N VAL A 21 -6.57 -19.87 19.61
CA VAL A 21 -5.76 -20.15 18.42
C VAL A 21 -4.47 -19.34 18.44
N GLN A 22 -4.51 -18.07 18.84
CA GLN A 22 -3.29 -17.26 19.01
C GLN A 22 -2.32 -17.86 20.02
N ALA A 23 -2.81 -18.32 21.17
CA ALA A 23 -1.96 -18.95 22.19
C ALA A 23 -1.34 -20.27 21.71
N ASN A 24 -2.09 -21.08 20.97
CA ASN A 24 -1.58 -22.33 20.39
C ASN A 24 -0.57 -22.06 19.27
N LEU A 25 -0.83 -21.07 18.42
CA LEU A 25 0.06 -20.67 17.33
C LEU A 25 1.37 -20.09 17.88
N ALA A 26 1.31 -19.25 18.92
CA ALA A 26 2.48 -18.71 19.60
C ALA A 26 3.38 -19.80 20.19
N LYS A 27 2.78 -20.86 20.77
CA LYS A 27 3.54 -22.01 21.31
C LYS A 27 4.15 -22.87 20.22
N LEU A 28 3.42 -23.13 19.14
CA LEU A 28 3.89 -23.97 18.03
C LEU A 28 5.00 -23.31 17.21
N PHE A 29 4.93 -21.99 17.03
CA PHE A 29 5.91 -21.24 16.25
C PHE A 29 6.97 -20.52 17.08
N GLN A 30 6.86 -20.52 18.42
CA GLN A 30 7.74 -19.75 19.31
C GLN A 30 7.87 -18.29 18.85
N ALA A 31 6.79 -17.74 18.30
CA ALA A 31 6.75 -16.40 17.73
C ALA A 31 6.06 -15.44 18.70
N ASP A 32 6.53 -14.21 18.75
CA ASP A 32 5.99 -13.17 19.63
C ASP A 32 4.51 -12.90 19.36
N ALA A 33 3.75 -12.61 20.43
CA ALA A 33 2.33 -12.26 20.36
C ALA A 33 2.02 -11.13 19.36
N GLN A 34 2.97 -10.21 19.17
CA GLN A 34 2.91 -9.13 18.16
C GLN A 34 2.96 -9.66 16.72
N ARG A 35 3.84 -10.63 16.45
CA ARG A 35 3.96 -11.26 15.13
C ARG A 35 2.72 -12.09 14.85
N ILE A 36 2.24 -12.86 15.83
CA ILE A 36 0.97 -13.60 15.74
C ILE A 36 -0.21 -12.66 15.47
N ALA A 37 -0.33 -11.53 16.18
CA ALA A 37 -1.40 -10.55 15.92
C ALA A 37 -1.33 -9.95 14.51
N GLN A 38 -0.13 -9.73 13.96
CA GLN A 38 0.04 -9.32 12.56
C GLN A 38 -0.33 -10.44 11.56
N LEU A 39 -0.12 -11.71 11.89
CA LEU A 39 -0.59 -12.85 11.09
C LEU A 39 -2.13 -12.89 11.00
N PHE A 40 -2.83 -12.46 12.04
CA PHE A 40 -4.30 -12.36 12.09
C PHE A 40 -4.86 -11.06 11.49
N SER A 41 -4.02 -10.22 10.88
CA SER A 41 -4.45 -8.98 10.20
C SER A 41 -5.16 -9.22 8.85
N GLY A 42 -5.35 -10.48 8.46
CA GLY A 42 -6.00 -10.88 7.20
C GLY A 42 -5.11 -10.78 5.96
N ARG A 43 -3.80 -10.55 6.15
CA ARG A 43 -2.80 -10.58 5.09
C ARG A 43 -2.09 -11.93 5.10
N ARG A 44 -1.84 -12.52 3.92
CA ARG A 44 -1.01 -13.72 3.77
C ARG A 44 0.37 -13.45 4.34
N VAL A 45 0.80 -14.23 5.32
CA VAL A 45 2.15 -14.17 5.86
C VAL A 45 2.78 -15.56 5.85
N VAL A 46 3.98 -15.62 5.30
CA VAL A 46 4.81 -16.83 5.28
C VAL A 46 5.41 -17.02 6.67
N ILE A 47 5.00 -18.07 7.38
CA ILE A 47 5.50 -18.33 8.73
C ILE A 47 6.85 -19.05 8.68
N LYS A 48 7.02 -19.95 7.69
CA LYS A 48 8.27 -20.67 7.48
C LYS A 48 8.39 -21.14 6.03
N SER A 49 9.52 -20.85 5.41
CA SER A 49 9.90 -21.31 4.07
C SER A 49 11.00 -22.38 4.16
N ASN A 50 11.17 -23.15 3.08
CA ASN A 50 12.16 -24.23 2.96
C ASN A 50 11.86 -25.47 3.83
N LEU A 51 10.62 -25.94 3.81
CA LEU A 51 10.21 -27.21 4.43
C LEU A 51 10.13 -28.32 3.38
N ASP A 52 10.45 -29.55 3.79
CA ASP A 52 10.21 -30.76 3.00
C ASP A 52 8.71 -31.12 3.02
N GLU A 53 8.23 -31.87 2.03
CA GLU A 53 6.82 -32.32 1.88
C GLU A 53 6.27 -32.93 3.18
N ALA A 54 7.02 -33.88 3.75
CA ALA A 54 6.67 -34.56 4.99
C ALA A 54 6.68 -33.64 6.22
N ALA A 55 7.41 -32.52 6.19
CA ALA A 55 7.37 -31.51 7.24
C ALA A 55 6.18 -30.57 7.04
N ALA A 56 5.92 -30.13 5.81
CA ALA A 56 4.81 -29.26 5.45
C ALA A 56 3.44 -29.86 5.83
N GLU A 57 3.22 -31.15 5.53
CA GLU A 57 2.00 -31.86 5.94
C GLU A 57 1.83 -31.96 7.46
N LYS A 58 2.92 -32.22 8.20
CA LYS A 58 2.90 -32.27 9.66
C LYS A 58 2.52 -30.91 10.25
N TYR A 59 3.06 -29.82 9.69
CA TYR A 59 2.70 -28.49 10.10
C TYR A 59 1.24 -28.15 9.74
N ARG A 60 0.78 -28.48 8.53
CA ARG A 60 -0.64 -28.34 8.14
C ARG A 60 -1.56 -29.03 9.14
N SER A 61 -1.30 -30.31 9.43
CA SER A 61 -2.13 -31.09 10.36
C SER A 61 -2.10 -30.52 11.78
N THR A 62 -0.94 -30.07 12.26
CA THR A 62 -0.83 -29.48 13.60
C THR A 62 -1.55 -28.14 13.69
N LEU A 63 -1.51 -27.33 12.62
CA LEU A 63 -2.12 -26.01 12.57
C LEU A 63 -3.64 -26.07 12.35
N GLU A 64 -4.11 -26.99 11.53
CA GLU A 64 -5.54 -27.27 11.36
C GLU A 64 -6.15 -27.76 12.68
N ARG A 65 -5.43 -28.62 13.42
CA ARG A 65 -5.82 -29.05 14.77
C ARG A 65 -5.78 -27.90 15.79
N ALA A 66 -4.93 -26.89 15.57
CA ALA A 66 -4.88 -25.69 16.39
C ALA A 66 -5.99 -24.68 16.05
N GLY A 67 -6.81 -24.93 15.03
CA GLY A 67 -7.93 -24.07 14.62
C GLY A 67 -7.55 -22.99 13.60
N ALA A 68 -6.39 -23.11 12.96
CA ALA A 68 -5.86 -22.18 11.96
C ALA A 68 -5.94 -22.81 10.56
N ARG A 69 -6.56 -22.13 9.60
CA ARG A 69 -6.55 -22.56 8.20
C ARG A 69 -5.24 -22.13 7.56
N VAL A 70 -4.50 -23.10 7.05
CA VAL A 70 -3.15 -22.90 6.52
C VAL A 70 -3.11 -23.37 5.09
N GLU A 71 -2.48 -22.57 4.24
CA GLU A 71 -2.26 -22.88 2.84
C GLU A 71 -0.82 -23.34 2.68
N VAL A 72 -0.66 -24.61 2.29
CA VAL A 72 0.64 -25.14 1.88
C VAL A 72 0.80 -24.77 0.42
N VAL A 73 1.80 -23.95 0.13
CA VAL A 73 2.11 -23.54 -1.24
C VAL A 73 3.35 -24.29 -1.66
N ASP A 74 3.20 -25.07 -2.72
CA ASP A 74 4.28 -25.79 -3.36
C ASP A 74 5.09 -24.78 -4.16
N THR A 75 6.38 -24.59 -3.83
CA THR A 75 7.29 -23.89 -4.73
C THR A 75 7.86 -24.90 -5.73
N GLU A 76 7.00 -25.39 -6.61
CA GLU A 76 7.40 -25.81 -7.94
C GLU A 76 7.30 -24.57 -8.85
N PRO A 77 8.33 -24.28 -9.68
CA PRO A 77 8.34 -23.10 -10.53
C PRO A 77 7.47 -23.36 -11.76
N GLU A 78 6.15 -23.34 -11.61
CA GLU A 78 5.23 -23.24 -12.73
C GLU A 78 4.31 -22.04 -12.55
N ILE A 79 4.84 -20.86 -12.86
CA ILE A 79 4.05 -19.81 -13.52
C ILE A 79 4.93 -19.18 -14.61
N ILE A 80 5.24 -20.00 -15.61
CA ILE A 80 5.35 -19.52 -17.00
C ILE A 80 4.23 -20.25 -17.74
N GLU A 81 2.98 -19.89 -17.45
CA GLU A 81 1.88 -20.21 -18.36
C GLU A 81 1.98 -19.26 -19.54
N GLU A 82 2.58 -19.80 -20.59
CA GLU A 82 2.67 -19.25 -21.93
C GLU A 82 1.25 -19.11 -22.54
N ILE A 83 0.78 -17.85 -22.62
CA ILE A 83 0.10 -17.24 -23.77
C ILE A 83 -1.11 -17.99 -24.37
N GLU A 84 -2.34 -17.58 -23.99
CA GLU A 84 -3.48 -17.54 -24.91
C GLU A 84 -3.90 -16.09 -25.21
N LEU A 85 -3.47 -15.67 -26.39
CA LEU A 85 -3.92 -14.58 -27.25
C LEU A 85 -5.30 -13.94 -26.93
N ALA A 86 -5.28 -12.72 -26.40
CA ALA A 86 -6.29 -11.70 -26.70
C ALA A 86 -5.55 -10.39 -27.06
N PRO A 87 -5.87 -9.74 -28.19
CA PRO A 87 -5.15 -8.56 -28.65
C PRO A 87 -5.32 -7.41 -27.65
N PRO A 88 -4.26 -6.67 -27.31
CA PRO A 88 -4.32 -5.64 -26.28
C PRO A 88 -5.22 -4.48 -26.74
N PRO A 89 -6.31 -4.15 -26.02
CA PRO A 89 -6.83 -2.80 -26.04
C PRO A 89 -5.74 -1.92 -25.43
N ALA A 90 -5.36 -0.89 -26.18
CA ALA A 90 -4.39 0.11 -25.76
C ALA A 90 -4.69 0.63 -24.34
N GLU A 91 -3.82 0.30 -23.39
CA GLU A 91 -3.67 1.05 -22.16
C GLU A 91 -2.44 1.97 -22.29
N PRO A 92 -2.57 3.23 -21.84
CA PRO A 92 -1.51 4.21 -21.98
C PRO A 92 -0.30 3.76 -21.19
N VAL A 93 0.82 3.67 -21.89
CA VAL A 93 2.17 3.64 -21.32
C VAL A 93 2.32 4.84 -20.37
N SER A 94 2.07 4.63 -19.09
CA SER A 94 2.73 5.42 -18.05
C SER A 94 4.16 4.90 -17.93
N GLN A 95 4.95 5.18 -18.98
CA GLN A 95 6.40 5.15 -18.89
C GLN A 95 6.79 6.38 -18.08
N ALA A 96 6.79 6.25 -16.76
CA ALA A 96 7.70 7.01 -15.95
C ALA A 96 9.10 6.57 -16.41
N ALA A 97 9.72 7.37 -17.26
CA ALA A 97 11.07 7.17 -17.72
C ALA A 97 12.02 7.38 -16.53
N SER A 98 12.16 6.36 -15.69
CA SER A 98 13.35 6.21 -14.86
C SER A 98 14.52 6.06 -15.82
N GLN A 99 15.40 7.06 -15.83
CA GLN A 99 16.65 7.02 -16.59
C GLN A 99 17.39 5.70 -16.31
N PRO A 100 18.23 5.19 -17.22
CA PRO A 100 19.04 4.00 -16.97
C PRO A 100 20.07 4.32 -15.88
N GLN A 101 19.64 4.25 -14.63
CA GLN A 101 20.51 4.31 -13.47
C GLN A 101 21.34 3.03 -13.45
N GLY A 102 22.66 3.17 -13.31
CA GLY A 102 23.59 2.05 -13.24
C GLY A 102 23.26 1.11 -12.07
N ARG A 103 23.93 -0.04 -12.03
CA ARG A 103 23.91 -0.91 -10.84
C ARG A 103 24.88 -0.33 -9.81
N LEU A 104 24.45 -0.23 -8.54
CA LEU A 104 25.35 0.16 -7.45
C LEU A 104 26.46 -0.89 -7.30
N GLN A 105 27.71 -0.48 -7.47
CA GLN A 105 28.87 -1.30 -7.11
C GLN A 105 29.52 -0.73 -5.85
N VAL A 106 29.34 -1.43 -4.73
CA VAL A 106 29.91 -1.06 -3.44
C VAL A 106 30.98 -2.08 -3.07
N ALA A 107 32.22 -1.62 -2.87
CA ALA A 107 33.28 -2.47 -2.33
C ALA A 107 33.01 -2.75 -0.84
N PRO A 108 32.90 -4.01 -0.41
CA PRO A 108 32.67 -4.35 0.99
C PRO A 108 33.80 -3.82 1.88
N ARG A 109 33.44 -3.17 2.99
CA ARG A 109 34.42 -2.64 3.94
C ARG A 109 34.75 -3.62 5.08
N ASP A 110 33.84 -4.55 5.36
CA ASP A 110 33.94 -5.55 6.43
C ASP A 110 33.16 -6.83 6.08
N GLU A 111 33.26 -7.85 6.93
CA GLU A 111 32.57 -9.14 6.75
C GLU A 111 31.05 -9.02 6.78
N TYR A 112 30.51 -8.03 7.51
CA TYR A 112 29.08 -7.79 7.57
C TYR A 112 28.55 -7.22 6.24
N MET A 113 29.26 -6.27 5.64
CA MET A 113 28.94 -5.74 4.32
C MET A 113 29.14 -6.79 3.23
N ALA A 114 30.13 -7.67 3.38
CA ALA A 114 30.38 -8.76 2.42
C ALA A 114 29.20 -9.73 2.30
N ALA A 115 28.39 -9.89 3.36
CA ALA A 115 27.16 -10.69 3.31
C ALA A 115 26.12 -10.17 2.31
N PHE A 116 26.25 -8.92 1.85
CA PHE A 116 25.36 -8.28 0.89
C PHE A 116 26.03 -7.96 -0.46
N ALA A 117 27.21 -8.52 -0.73
CA ALA A 117 27.96 -8.25 -1.97
C ALA A 117 27.19 -8.63 -3.24
N ASP A 118 26.30 -9.62 -3.15
CA ASP A 118 25.49 -10.12 -4.27
C ASP A 118 24.09 -9.45 -4.34
N VAL A 119 23.81 -8.46 -3.47
CA VAL A 119 22.51 -7.76 -3.50
C VAL A 119 22.43 -6.88 -4.73
N ASP A 120 21.39 -7.13 -5.52
CA ASP A 120 21.07 -6.34 -6.68
C ASP A 120 20.31 -5.07 -6.30
N ALA A 121 20.96 -3.91 -6.44
CA ALA A 121 20.38 -2.61 -6.11
C ALA A 121 20.57 -1.57 -7.25
N PRO A 122 19.51 -0.80 -7.59
CA PRO A 122 19.61 0.36 -8.48
C PRO A 122 20.46 1.49 -7.89
N ASP A 123 21.21 2.21 -8.74
CA ASP A 123 21.99 3.40 -8.35
C ASP A 123 21.14 4.67 -8.33
N PHE A 124 20.60 4.96 -7.15
CA PHE A 124 19.87 6.21 -6.89
C PHE A 124 20.77 7.44 -6.80
N GLY A 125 22.10 7.30 -6.88
CA GLY A 125 23.04 8.39 -6.70
C GLY A 125 23.01 8.99 -5.29
N VAL A 126 23.91 9.95 -5.04
CA VAL A 126 23.91 10.77 -3.83
C VAL A 126 23.85 12.22 -4.25
N ALA A 127 22.78 12.92 -3.90
CA ALA A 127 22.62 14.33 -4.21
C ALA A 127 23.51 15.21 -3.31
N ALA A 128 23.87 16.40 -3.78
CA ALA A 128 24.63 17.35 -3.00
C ALA A 128 23.81 17.97 -1.85
N LEU A 129 24.48 18.61 -0.91
CA LEU A 129 23.81 19.30 0.20
C LEU A 129 22.96 20.46 -0.32
N GLY A 130 21.66 20.43 0.00
CA GLY A 130 20.69 21.45 -0.39
C GLY A 130 20.06 21.23 -1.77
N GLU A 131 20.35 20.11 -2.43
CA GLU A 131 19.72 19.72 -3.68
C GLU A 131 18.34 19.09 -3.42
N ASP A 132 17.41 19.28 -4.35
CA ASP A 132 16.06 18.70 -4.24
C ASP A 132 16.10 17.21 -4.62
N LEU A 133 15.56 16.36 -3.74
CA LEU A 133 15.48 14.91 -3.93
C LEU A 133 14.19 14.46 -4.61
N GLN A 134 13.28 15.40 -4.86
CA GLN A 134 12.03 15.09 -5.54
C GLN A 134 12.28 14.90 -7.03
N ASP A 135 11.70 13.83 -7.58
CA ASP A 135 11.63 13.65 -9.02
C ASP A 135 10.94 14.88 -9.64
N THR A 136 11.49 15.39 -10.74
CA THR A 136 10.86 16.49 -11.46
C THR A 136 9.45 16.05 -11.88
N ALA A 137 8.44 16.66 -11.27
CA ALA A 137 7.07 16.38 -11.61
C ALA A 137 6.88 16.63 -13.12
N PRO A 138 6.33 15.67 -13.87
CA PRO A 138 6.04 15.91 -15.28
C PRO A 138 5.12 17.12 -15.37
N GLN A 139 5.50 18.09 -16.20
CA GLN A 139 4.71 19.29 -16.40
C GLN A 139 3.33 18.87 -16.92
N ALA A 140 2.29 19.12 -16.11
CA ALA A 140 0.93 18.78 -16.49
C ALA A 140 0.59 19.55 -17.79
N PRO A 141 0.07 18.87 -18.83
CA PRO A 141 -0.37 19.55 -20.02
C PRO A 141 -1.47 20.56 -19.67
N GLU A 142 -1.41 21.75 -20.27
CA GLU A 142 -2.40 22.79 -20.01
C GLU A 142 -3.80 22.29 -20.37
N PRO A 143 -4.81 22.50 -19.50
CA PRO A 143 -6.17 22.06 -19.80
C PRO A 143 -6.71 22.85 -20.99
N ALA A 144 -7.29 22.15 -21.95
CA ALA A 144 -7.98 22.76 -23.08
C ALA A 144 -9.32 23.37 -22.60
N LEU A 145 -9.29 24.62 -22.17
CA LEU A 145 -10.45 25.37 -21.74
C LEU A 145 -11.06 26.12 -22.92
N ASP A 146 -12.30 25.80 -23.28
CA ASP A 146 -13.10 26.62 -24.20
C ASP A 146 -13.76 27.76 -23.42
N LEU A 147 -13.24 28.97 -23.56
CA LEU A 147 -13.76 30.18 -22.91
C LEU A 147 -14.71 30.98 -23.81
N SER A 148 -15.08 30.44 -24.99
CA SER A 148 -15.92 31.15 -25.97
C SER A 148 -17.31 31.52 -25.46
N GLN A 149 -17.80 30.84 -24.42
CA GLN A 149 -19.09 31.12 -23.79
C GLN A 149 -19.02 32.21 -22.71
N PHE A 150 -17.83 32.59 -22.25
CA PHE A 150 -17.66 33.60 -21.22
C PHE A 150 -17.35 34.96 -21.84
N SER A 151 -18.12 35.99 -21.46
CA SER A 151 -17.88 37.38 -21.85
C SER A 151 -17.59 38.21 -20.62
N LEU A 152 -16.55 39.04 -20.68
CA LEU A 152 -16.20 39.97 -19.61
C LEU A 152 -16.95 41.29 -19.80
N ALA A 153 -17.58 41.79 -18.75
CA ALA A 153 -18.22 43.10 -18.79
C ALA A 153 -17.16 44.22 -18.87
N PRO A 154 -17.46 45.36 -19.54
CA PRO A 154 -16.55 46.51 -19.56
C PRO A 154 -16.15 46.97 -18.16
N VAL A 155 -14.94 47.50 -18.02
CA VAL A 155 -14.47 48.06 -16.75
C VAL A 155 -15.45 49.11 -16.22
N GLY A 156 -15.83 49.00 -14.94
CA GLY A 156 -16.83 49.87 -14.32
C GLY A 156 -18.29 49.39 -14.47
N SER A 157 -18.54 48.23 -15.08
CA SER A 157 -19.87 47.62 -15.09
C SER A 157 -20.24 47.11 -13.69
N ASP A 158 -21.36 47.59 -13.15
CA ASP A 158 -21.93 47.08 -11.91
C ASP A 158 -22.54 45.69 -12.18
N MET A 159 -21.97 44.65 -11.57
CA MET A 159 -22.45 43.27 -11.68
C MET A 159 -23.61 42.97 -10.73
N GLY A 160 -24.16 44.01 -10.09
CA GLY A 160 -25.28 43.94 -9.18
C GLY A 160 -24.88 43.39 -7.82
N GLN A 161 -25.09 44.15 -6.76
CA GLN A 161 -25.07 43.62 -5.40
C GLN A 161 -26.39 42.89 -5.14
N VAL A 162 -26.34 41.70 -4.54
CA VAL A 162 -27.54 41.02 -4.03
C VAL A 162 -28.29 41.98 -3.10
N LYS A 163 -29.55 42.29 -3.42
CA LYS A 163 -30.35 43.27 -2.67
C LYS A 163 -30.44 42.82 -1.21
N ALA A 164 -29.93 43.64 -0.29
CA ALA A 164 -29.97 43.35 1.14
C ALA A 164 -31.43 43.14 1.57
N ARG A 165 -31.67 42.05 2.32
CA ARG A 165 -33.00 41.78 2.88
C ARG A 165 -33.38 42.98 3.77
N PRO A 166 -34.61 43.52 3.66
CA PRO A 166 -35.04 44.64 4.51
C PRO A 166 -34.80 44.31 5.98
N ALA A 167 -34.29 45.28 6.73
CA ALA A 167 -34.03 45.12 8.16
C ALA A 167 -35.33 44.70 8.88
N ALA A 168 -35.22 43.74 9.80
CA ALA A 168 -36.34 43.35 10.64
C ALA A 168 -36.85 44.58 11.43
N PRO A 169 -38.15 44.66 11.75
CA PRO A 169 -38.67 45.72 12.60
C PRO A 169 -37.90 45.75 13.92
N ALA A 170 -37.64 46.95 14.45
CA ALA A 170 -36.99 47.10 15.74
C ALA A 170 -37.80 46.36 16.83
N PRO A 171 -37.13 45.71 17.81
CA PRO A 171 -37.82 45.09 18.93
C PRO A 171 -38.61 46.12 19.73
N ASP A 172 -39.73 45.70 20.32
CA ASP A 172 -40.57 46.59 21.13
C ASP A 172 -39.84 47.02 22.41
N THR A 173 -39.53 48.31 22.51
CA THR A 173 -38.83 48.91 23.66
C THR A 173 -39.78 49.60 24.63
N SER A 174 -41.10 49.46 24.49
CA SER A 174 -42.11 50.17 25.30
C SER A 174 -42.03 49.89 26.81
N HIS A 175 -41.32 48.82 27.21
CA HIS A 175 -41.13 48.43 28.60
C HIS A 175 -39.78 48.87 29.21
N LEU A 176 -38.91 49.55 28.46
CA LEU A 176 -37.65 50.07 28.98
C LEU A 176 -37.88 51.41 29.69
N LYS A 177 -37.47 51.52 30.96
CA LYS A 177 -37.43 52.77 31.72
C LYS A 177 -36.03 52.97 32.28
N LEU A 178 -35.46 54.15 32.09
CA LEU A 178 -34.25 54.55 32.82
C LEU A 178 -34.63 54.82 34.28
N VAL A 179 -33.88 54.21 35.21
CA VAL A 179 -33.90 54.50 36.64
C VAL A 179 -32.79 55.51 36.94
#